data_AF-A0A382EU25-F1
#
_entry.id   AF-A0A382EU25-F1
#
_cell.length_a   1.000
_cell.length_b   1.000
_cell.length_c   1.000
_cell.angle_alpha   90.00
_cell.angle_beta   90.00
_cell.angle_gamma   90.00
#
_symmetry.space_group_name_H-M   'P 1'
#
loop_
_entity.id
_entity.type
_entity.pdbx_description
1 polymer ?
#
loop_
_entity_poly.entity_id
_entity_poly.type
_entity_poly.pdbx_seq_one_letter_code
_entity_poly.pdbx_strand_id
1 'polypeptide(L)'
;ANLESSSVNITGGAVTGITDITVADGGTGLSAVAKGSLLVANTANTLSALDGGGSTDKVLTYNYSSDTITWENAVDGGTYS
;
A
#
# COMPACT_ATOMS: atom_id res chain seq x y z
N ALA A 1 -33.13 17.55 11.28
CA ALA A 1 -33.94 16.46 10.72
C ALA A 1 -33.18 15.16 10.94
N ASN A 2 -33.83 14.11 11.45
CA ASN A 2 -33.23 12.77 11.42
C ASN A 2 -33.28 12.29 9.97
N LEU A 3 -32.10 12.09 9.38
CA LEU A 3 -31.98 11.51 8.05
C LEU A 3 -31.93 9.99 8.22
N GLU A 4 -32.99 9.30 7.80
CA GLU A 4 -33.06 7.84 7.72
C GLU A 4 -31.97 7.34 6.74
N SER A 5 -31.07 6.49 7.21
CA SER A 5 -29.88 6.05 6.47
C SER A 5 -30.18 5.32 5.14
N SER A 6 -31.40 4.82 4.95
CA SER A 6 -31.78 3.99 3.81
C SER A 6 -32.03 4.76 2.51
N SER A 7 -32.05 6.10 2.52
CA SER A 7 -32.43 6.88 1.32
C SER A 7 -31.72 8.24 1.19
N VAL A 8 -30.56 8.42 1.81
CA VAL A 8 -29.81 9.68 1.70
C VAL A 8 -28.98 9.70 0.42
N ASN A 9 -29.46 10.40 -0.61
CA ASN A 9 -28.66 10.75 -1.78
C ASN A 9 -27.79 11.99 -1.45
N ILE A 10 -26.51 11.78 -1.14
CA ILE A 10 -25.53 12.85 -0.97
C ILE A 10 -24.82 13.05 -2.30
N THR A 11 -25.18 14.11 -3.03
CA THR A 11 -24.58 14.47 -4.33
C THR A 11 -23.47 15.53 -4.22
N GLY A 12 -23.23 16.03 -3.00
CA GLY A 12 -22.15 16.97 -2.68
C GLY A 12 -22.45 17.80 -1.42
N GLY A 13 -21.42 18.10 -0.64
CA GLY A 13 -21.47 18.94 0.56
C GLY A 13 -20.05 19.25 1.04
N ALA A 14 -19.84 20.44 1.61
CA ALA A 14 -18.58 20.78 2.25
C ALA A 14 -18.57 20.19 3.65
N VAL A 15 -17.67 19.25 3.90
CA VAL A 15 -17.49 18.69 5.25
C VAL A 15 -16.59 19.65 6.02
N THR A 16 -17.20 20.51 6.84
CA THR A 16 -16.51 21.50 7.66
C THR A 16 -16.54 21.09 9.13
N GLY A 17 -15.53 21.50 9.90
CA GLY A 17 -15.48 21.20 11.35
C GLY A 17 -15.12 19.77 11.73
N ILE A 18 -14.72 18.94 10.76
CA ILE A 18 -14.00 17.69 11.02
C ILE A 18 -12.51 17.99 11.09
N THR A 19 -11.87 17.58 12.18
CA THR A 19 -10.43 17.27 12.17
C THR A 19 -10.23 16.10 11.22
N ASP A 20 -9.06 16.02 10.55
CA ASP A 20 -8.74 14.94 9.62
C ASP A 20 -9.30 13.59 10.11
N ILE A 21 -10.04 12.89 9.25
CA ILE A 21 -10.52 11.54 9.57
C ILE A 21 -9.27 10.72 9.82
N THR A 22 -9.07 10.34 11.08
CA THR A 22 -8.03 9.38 11.43
C THR A 22 -8.44 8.06 10.80
N VAL A 23 -7.87 7.77 9.64
CA VAL A 23 -7.86 6.43 9.08
C VAL A 23 -6.95 5.61 9.98
N ALA A 24 -7.49 5.16 11.12
CA ALA A 24 -6.80 4.20 11.98
C ALA A 24 -6.33 3.00 11.13
N ASP A 25 -7.19 2.62 10.18
CA ASP A 25 -6.96 1.69 9.09
C ASP A 25 -7.80 2.19 7.89
N GLY A 26 -7.20 2.89 6.93
CA GLY A 26 -7.89 3.17 5.65
C GLY A 26 -8.29 1.88 4.94
N GLY A 27 -8.88 1.92 3.75
CA GLY A 27 -9.22 0.69 3.01
C GLY A 27 -8.04 -0.29 2.79
N THR A 28 -6.82 0.17 3.05
CA THR A 28 -5.55 -0.57 3.00
C THR A 28 -5.03 -1.08 4.34
N GLY A 29 -5.58 -0.63 5.48
CA GLY A 29 -5.05 -0.96 6.81
C GLY A 29 -3.65 -0.41 7.12
N LEU A 30 -3.18 0.58 6.35
CA LEU A 30 -1.89 1.22 6.61
C LEU A 30 -2.05 2.58 7.29
N SER A 31 -1.51 2.70 8.50
CA SER A 31 -1.40 3.96 9.26
C SER A 31 -0.05 4.67 9.07
N ALA A 32 0.96 3.98 8.52
CA ALA A 32 2.26 4.53 8.14
C ALA A 32 2.94 3.67 7.06
N VAL A 33 3.84 4.28 6.27
CA VAL A 33 4.66 3.61 5.25
C VAL A 33 6.12 4.01 5.48
N ALA A 34 7.03 3.03 5.58
CA ALA A 34 8.46 3.32 5.76
C ALA A 34 9.04 4.02 4.51
N LYS A 35 10.05 4.88 4.68
CA LYS A 35 10.74 5.52 3.55
C LYS A 35 11.32 4.45 2.61
N GLY A 36 11.08 4.61 1.31
CA GLY A 36 11.53 3.64 0.30
C GLY A 36 10.61 2.43 0.11
N SER A 37 9.50 2.33 0.83
CA SER A 37 8.50 1.28 0.56
C SER A 37 7.76 1.52 -0.76
N LEU A 38 7.32 0.44 -1.40
CA LEU A 38 6.42 0.50 -2.56
C LEU A 38 5.02 0.06 -2.15
N LEU A 39 3.99 0.65 -2.75
CA LEU A 39 2.63 0.14 -2.67
C LEU A 39 2.45 -0.95 -3.73
N VAL A 40 2.14 -2.15 -3.27
CA VAL A 40 1.91 -3.32 -4.12
C VAL A 40 0.50 -3.88 -3.87
N ALA A 41 -0.12 -4.35 -4.95
CA ALA A 41 -1.33 -5.16 -4.88
C ALA A 41 -0.91 -6.63 -4.90
N ASN A 42 -1.59 -7.48 -4.14
CA ASN A 42 -1.45 -8.92 -4.22
C ASN A 42 -2.83 -9.58 -4.23
N THR A 43 -2.88 -10.85 -4.61
CA THR A 43 -4.14 -11.61 -4.71
C THR A 43 -4.85 -11.82 -3.37
N ALA A 44 -4.19 -11.55 -2.25
CA ALA A 44 -4.75 -11.68 -0.90
C ALA A 44 -5.29 -10.37 -0.30
N ASN A 45 -4.82 -9.19 -0.75
CA ASN A 45 -5.12 -7.92 -0.09
C ASN A 45 -5.32 -6.73 -1.05
N THR A 46 -6.13 -5.78 -0.57
CA THR A 46 -6.07 -4.34 -0.86
C THR A 46 -4.63 -3.81 -0.81
N LEU A 47 -4.37 -2.66 -1.42
CA LEU A 47 -3.02 -2.07 -1.54
C LEU A 47 -2.23 -2.17 -0.22
N SER A 48 -1.06 -2.81 -0.25
CA SER A 48 -0.19 -3.03 0.92
C SER A 48 1.21 -2.46 0.67
N ALA A 49 1.94 -2.05 1.70
CA ALA A 49 3.35 -1.65 1.53
C ALA A 49 4.27 -2.88 1.54
N LEU A 50 5.14 -2.97 0.53
CA LEU A 50 6.34 -3.79 0.59
C LEU A 50 7.43 -2.98 1.27
N ASP A 51 7.89 -3.44 2.44
CA ASP A 51 8.98 -2.80 3.19
C ASP A 51 10.21 -2.60 2.29
N GLY A 52 10.90 -1.46 2.42
CA GLY A 52 12.03 -1.03 1.60
C GLY A 52 13.31 -1.89 1.73
N GLY A 53 13.23 -3.03 2.42
CA GLY A 53 14.32 -4.00 2.53
C GLY A 53 15.39 -3.67 3.59
N GLY A 54 15.12 -2.74 4.51
CA GLY A 54 16.02 -2.41 5.64
C GLY A 54 17.05 -1.31 5.34
N SER A 55 18.28 -1.44 5.88
CA SER A 55 19.28 -0.35 5.97
C SER A 55 20.39 -0.36 4.91
N THR A 56 20.37 -1.29 3.96
CA THR A 56 21.37 -1.36 2.87
C THR A 56 20.69 -1.07 1.54
N ASP A 57 21.45 -0.59 0.55
CA ASP A 57 20.96 -0.49 -0.82
C ASP A 57 20.51 -1.87 -1.33
N LYS A 58 19.40 -1.89 -2.09
CA LYS A 58 18.76 -3.09 -2.64
C LYS A 58 18.39 -2.90 -4.10
N VAL A 59 18.18 -4.02 -4.78
CA VAL A 59 17.58 -4.07 -6.12
C VAL A 59 16.18 -4.66 -6.02
N LEU A 60 15.20 -4.01 -6.65
CA LEU A 60 13.84 -4.54 -6.74
C LEU A 60 13.79 -5.58 -7.86
N THR A 61 13.27 -6.77 -7.56
CA THR A 61 13.12 -7.85 -8.53
C THR A 61 11.69 -8.35 -8.57
N TYR A 62 11.28 -8.88 -9.73
CA TYR A 62 10.02 -9.59 -9.90
C TYR A 62 10.32 -11.06 -10.18
N ASN A 63 9.70 -11.95 -9.41
CA ASN A 63 9.78 -13.38 -9.61
C ASN A 63 8.53 -13.85 -10.36
N TYR A 64 8.70 -14.25 -11.62
CA TYR A 64 7.63 -14.76 -12.47
C TYR A 64 6.99 -16.06 -11.92
N SER A 65 7.78 -16.93 -11.30
CA SER A 65 7.28 -18.24 -10.83
C SER A 65 6.37 -18.11 -9.61
N SER A 66 6.65 -17.12 -8.74
CA SER A 66 5.83 -16.84 -7.56
C SER A 66 4.92 -15.62 -7.71
N ASP A 67 4.95 -14.93 -8.85
CA ASP A 67 4.24 -13.67 -9.13
C ASP A 67 4.39 -12.63 -8.01
N THR A 68 5.63 -12.47 -7.52
CA THR A 68 5.94 -11.63 -6.36
C THR A 68 7.03 -10.62 -6.67
N ILE A 69 6.98 -9.46 -6.02
CA ILE A 69 8.04 -8.46 -6.04
C ILE A 69 8.82 -8.51 -4.71
N THR A 70 10.15 -8.55 -4.76
CA THR A 70 11.03 -8.58 -3.58
C THR A 70 12.25 -7.67 -3.74
N TRP A 71 12.77 -7.18 -2.61
CA TRP A 71 14.04 -6.47 -2.54
C TRP A 71 15.18 -7.44 -2.27
N GLU A 72 16.20 -7.44 -3.14
CA GLU A 72 17.37 -8.32 -3.03
C GLU A 72 18.65 -7.52 -2.79
N ASN A 73 19.60 -8.09 -2.06
CA ASN A 73 20.90 -7.46 -1.78
C ASN A 73 21.84 -7.44 -2.98
N ALA A 74 21.71 -8.41 -3.88
CA ALA A 74 22.56 -8.58 -5.04
C ALA A 74 21.77 -9.28 -6.14
N VAL A 75 22.14 -8.99 -7.38
CA VAL A 75 21.70 -9.75 -8.55
C VAL A 75 22.87 -10.63 -8.95
N ASP A 76 22.66 -11.95 -9.00
CA ASP A 76 23.66 -12.86 -9.57
C ASP A 76 23.75 -12.59 -11.08
N GLY A 77 24.91 -12.09 -11.51
CA GLY A 77 25.19 -11.83 -12.92
C GLY A 77 25.41 -13.11 -13.74
N GLY A 78 25.40 -14.28 -13.11
CA GLY A 78 25.73 -15.57 -13.71
C GLY A 78 27.23 -15.83 -13.77
N THR A 79 27.59 -17.09 -14.07
CA THR A 79 28.97 -17.49 -14.32
C THR A 79 29.28 -17.41 -15.81
N TYR A 80 30.33 -16.67 -16.18
CA TYR A 80 30.80 -16.55 -17.56
C TYR A 80 32.03 -17.45 -17.77
N SER A 81 32.08 -18.18 -18.90
CA SER A 81 33.21 -19.03 -19.32
C SER A 81 33.74 -18.62 -20.67
#